data_AF-A0A1W2P7A6-F1
#
_entry.id   AF-A0A1W2P7A6-F1
#
_cell.length_a   1.000
_cell.length_b   1.000
_cell.length_c   1.000
_cell.angle_alpha   90.00
_cell.angle_beta   90.00
_cell.angle_gamma   90.00
#
_symmetry.space_group_name_H-M   'P 1'
#
loop_
_entity.id
_entity.type
_entity.pdbx_description
1 polymer ?
#
loop_
_entity_poly.entity_id
_entity_poly.type
_entity_poly.pdbx_seq_one_letter_code
_entity_poly.pdbx_strand_id
1 'polypeptide(L)'
;MFRRILQRTPGRVGSQGSDLDSSATPINTVDVNNESSSEGFICPQCMKSLGSADELFKHYQAVHDAGNDSGHGGEAGLALTRDDITLLRQEVQDLQASLKEEKWYSEELKKELEKYQGLQQQESPWTGRLQ
;
A
#
# COMPACT_ATOMS: atom_id res chain seq x y z
N MET A 1 3.24 30.01 -3.47
CA MET A 1 1.90 29.62 -2.97
C MET A 1 1.15 28.88 -4.07
N PHE A 2 1.07 27.55 -3.99
CA PHE A 2 0.21 26.76 -4.88
C PHE A 2 -0.62 25.81 -4.02
N ARG A 3 -1.91 26.10 -3.92
CA ARG A 3 -2.90 25.22 -3.27
C ARG A 3 -3.49 24.31 -4.34
N ARG A 4 -3.31 22.99 -4.21
CA ARG A 4 -4.08 21.98 -4.95
C ARG A 4 -4.87 21.16 -3.94
N ILE A 5 -6.17 21.42 -3.90
CA ILE A 5 -7.15 20.70 -3.08
C ILE A 5 -7.40 19.38 -3.79
N LEU A 6 -6.94 18.27 -3.21
CA LEU A 6 -7.23 16.91 -3.67
C LEU A 6 -8.75 16.67 -3.63
N GLN A 7 -9.31 16.33 -4.78
CA GLN A 7 -10.71 15.98 -4.96
C GLN A 7 -10.96 14.58 -4.39
N ARG A 8 -11.97 14.45 -3.53
CA ARG A 8 -12.42 13.20 -2.90
C ARG A 8 -13.11 12.31 -3.94
N THR A 9 -12.74 11.03 -4.02
CA THR A 9 -13.58 9.99 -4.65
C THR A 9 -14.31 9.20 -3.56
N PRO A 10 -15.66 9.18 -3.56
CA PRO A 10 -16.46 8.38 -2.64
C PRO A 10 -16.41 6.88 -2.95
N GLY A 11 -16.31 6.06 -1.91
CA GLY A 11 -16.31 4.60 -1.98
C GLY A 11 -17.63 4.00 -2.45
N ARG A 12 -17.54 2.80 -3.05
CA ARG A 12 -18.69 1.95 -3.39
C ARG A 12 -18.56 0.61 -2.65
N VAL A 13 -19.59 0.34 -1.86
CA VAL A 13 -19.82 -0.87 -1.04
C VAL A 13 -20.61 -1.93 -1.84
N GLY A 14 -20.56 -3.19 -1.38
CA GLY A 14 -21.53 -4.26 -1.67
C GLY A 14 -21.04 -5.30 -2.68
N SER A 15 -20.75 -6.55 -2.29
CA SER A 15 -21.62 -7.65 -1.85
C SER A 15 -22.35 -8.38 -2.97
N GLN A 16 -21.88 -9.63 -3.18
CA GLN A 16 -22.57 -10.89 -3.47
C GLN A 16 -23.68 -10.97 -4.54
N GLY A 17 -23.50 -11.93 -5.45
CA GLY A 17 -24.53 -12.57 -6.25
C GLY A 17 -23.99 -13.87 -6.85
N SER A 18 -24.52 -15.00 -6.39
CA SER A 18 -24.22 -16.38 -6.82
C SER A 18 -25.10 -16.79 -8.01
N ASP A 19 -24.83 -18.01 -8.52
CA ASP A 19 -25.74 -18.93 -9.24
C ASP A 19 -25.59 -19.06 -10.79
N LEU A 20 -24.82 -20.09 -11.16
CA LEU A 20 -25.17 -21.25 -12.02
C LEU A 20 -26.02 -21.06 -13.29
N ASP A 21 -25.49 -21.51 -14.44
CA ASP A 21 -26.12 -22.56 -15.26
C ASP A 21 -25.10 -23.28 -16.17
N SER A 22 -25.29 -24.59 -16.31
CA SER A 22 -24.44 -25.56 -17.02
C SER A 22 -25.00 -25.87 -18.41
N SER A 23 -24.13 -26.04 -19.40
CA SER A 23 -24.45 -26.86 -20.58
C SER A 23 -23.28 -27.78 -20.95
N ALA A 24 -23.63 -29.01 -21.30
CA ALA A 24 -22.85 -30.21 -21.05
C ALA A 24 -22.02 -30.74 -22.25
N THR A 25 -20.95 -31.47 -21.91
CA THR A 25 -20.32 -32.66 -22.56
C THR A 25 -19.43 -32.52 -23.83
N PRO A 26 -18.49 -33.46 -24.10
CA PRO A 26 -17.84 -34.45 -23.22
C PRO A 26 -16.31 -34.67 -23.41
N ILE A 27 -15.70 -35.35 -22.42
CA ILE A 27 -14.56 -36.28 -22.50
C ILE A 27 -13.18 -35.70 -22.92
N ASN A 28 -12.32 -35.52 -21.93
CA ASN A 28 -11.06 -36.27 -21.87
C ASN A 28 -10.60 -36.44 -20.43
N THR A 29 -10.46 -37.70 -20.05
CA THR A 29 -9.93 -38.18 -18.78
C THR A 29 -8.45 -37.83 -18.67
N VAL A 30 -8.13 -36.77 -17.95
CA VAL A 30 -6.83 -36.66 -17.29
C VAL A 30 -7.10 -36.60 -15.79
N ASP A 31 -6.59 -37.62 -15.13
CA ASP A 31 -6.48 -37.85 -13.70
C ASP A 31 -6.62 -36.57 -12.86
N VAL A 32 -7.84 -36.31 -12.38
CA VAL A 32 -8.10 -35.34 -11.32
C VAL A 32 -7.92 -36.11 -10.02
N ASN A 33 -6.66 -36.34 -9.64
CA ASN A 33 -6.31 -36.85 -8.33
C ASN A 33 -5.03 -36.18 -7.85
N ASN A 34 -5.16 -34.91 -7.51
CA ASN A 34 -4.31 -34.28 -6.51
C ASN A 34 -5.06 -33.11 -5.87
N GLU A 35 -6.23 -33.41 -5.29
CA GLU A 35 -6.73 -32.71 -4.11
C GLU A 35 -5.84 -32.97 -2.88
N SER A 36 -4.53 -32.71 -2.99
CA SER A 36 -3.79 -32.25 -1.83
C SER A 36 -4.22 -30.82 -1.60
N SER A 37 -4.51 -30.49 -0.35
CA SER A 37 -4.84 -29.18 0.21
C SER A 37 -4.31 -27.99 -0.59
N SER A 38 -4.93 -26.83 -0.44
CA SER A 38 -4.49 -25.50 -0.92
C SER A 38 -3.02 -25.11 -0.59
N GLU A 39 -2.25 -26.02 0.00
CA GLU A 39 -0.82 -26.07 0.22
C GLU A 39 -0.14 -26.86 -0.92
N GLY A 40 0.21 -26.13 -2.00
CA GLY A 40 1.06 -26.63 -3.08
C GLY A 40 2.18 -25.64 -3.37
N PHE A 41 3.31 -26.12 -3.91
CA PHE A 41 4.45 -25.26 -4.26
C PHE A 41 4.17 -24.57 -5.60
N ILE A 42 3.55 -23.39 -5.55
CA ILE A 42 3.19 -22.60 -6.74
C ILE A 42 4.16 -21.43 -6.89
N CYS A 43 4.71 -21.27 -8.10
CA CYS A 43 5.57 -20.13 -8.41
C CYS A 43 4.75 -18.82 -8.46
N PRO A 44 5.07 -17.78 -7.66
CA PRO A 44 4.29 -16.54 -7.65
C PRO A 44 4.46 -15.69 -8.93
N GLN A 45 5.48 -15.98 -9.76
CA GLN A 45 5.77 -15.23 -10.97
C GLN A 45 5.02 -15.75 -12.20
N CYS A 46 4.80 -17.06 -12.30
CA CYS A 46 4.16 -17.69 -13.46
C CYS A 46 3.01 -18.64 -13.10
N MET A 47 2.69 -18.78 -11.82
CA MET A 47 1.63 -19.63 -11.27
C MET A 47 1.75 -21.12 -11.61
N LYS A 48 2.95 -21.57 -12.00
CA LYS A 48 3.22 -22.99 -12.24
C LYS A 48 3.22 -23.74 -10.91
N SER A 49 2.41 -24.79 -10.79
CA SER A 49 2.45 -25.73 -9.68
C SER A 49 3.63 -26.70 -9.85
N LEU A 50 4.31 -26.99 -8.74
CA LEU A 50 5.48 -27.86 -8.65
C LEU A 50 5.26 -28.88 -7.54
N GLY A 51 5.96 -30.02 -7.63
CA GLY A 51 5.75 -31.17 -6.74
C GLY A 51 6.46 -31.04 -5.39
N SER A 52 7.42 -30.13 -5.25
CA SER A 52 8.19 -29.92 -4.01
C SER A 52 8.78 -28.51 -3.89
N ALA A 53 9.22 -28.14 -2.68
CA ALA A 53 9.93 -26.90 -2.40
C ALA A 53 11.24 -26.79 -3.21
N ASP A 54 12.00 -27.89 -3.32
CA ASP A 54 13.27 -27.92 -4.05
C ASP A 54 13.06 -27.73 -5.56
N GLU A 55 11.99 -28.29 -6.11
CA GLU A 55 11.61 -28.06 -7.51
C GLU A 55 11.19 -26.61 -7.75
N LEU A 56 10.43 -26.01 -6.82
CA LEU A 56 10.08 -24.59 -6.88
C LEU A 56 11.31 -23.69 -6.80
N PHE A 57 12.24 -24.00 -5.90
CA PHE A 57 13.49 -23.26 -5.78
C PHE A 57 14.31 -23.35 -7.08
N LYS A 58 14.51 -24.55 -7.63
CA LYS A 58 15.23 -24.74 -8.90
C LYS A 58 14.51 -24.08 -10.07
N HIS A 59 13.18 -24.14 -10.11
CA HIS A 59 12.37 -23.49 -11.13
C HIS A 59 12.51 -21.98 -11.05
N TYR A 60 12.37 -21.40 -9.86
CA TYR A 60 12.58 -19.99 -9.64
C TYR A 60 14.01 -19.62 -10.04
N GLN A 61 15.00 -20.46 -9.70
CA GLN A 61 16.38 -20.18 -10.04
C GLN A 61 16.62 -20.17 -11.57
N ALA A 62 16.17 -21.21 -12.25
CA ALA A 62 16.43 -21.38 -13.68
C ALA A 62 15.59 -20.45 -14.56
N VAL A 63 14.39 -20.05 -14.12
CA VAL A 63 13.42 -19.31 -14.93
C VAL A 63 13.31 -17.84 -14.54
N HIS A 64 13.54 -17.51 -13.27
CA HIS A 64 13.30 -16.17 -12.70
C HIS A 64 14.50 -15.55 -11.94
N ASP A 65 15.60 -16.28 -11.67
CA ASP A 65 16.79 -15.74 -10.97
C ASP A 65 17.60 -14.75 -11.79
N ALA A 66 17.39 -14.74 -13.10
CA ALA A 66 17.82 -13.63 -13.94
C ALA A 66 17.20 -12.28 -13.46
N GLY A 67 16.25 -12.33 -12.53
CA GLY A 67 15.63 -11.21 -11.83
C GLY A 67 15.94 -11.09 -10.33
N ASN A 68 16.77 -11.93 -9.69
CA ASN A 68 17.06 -11.75 -8.26
C ASN A 68 18.14 -10.68 -7.96
N ASP A 69 18.76 -10.14 -9.01
CA ASP A 69 19.39 -8.80 -8.97
C ASP A 69 18.59 -7.77 -9.80
N SER A 70 17.38 -8.14 -10.22
CA SER A 70 16.54 -7.37 -11.15
C SER A 70 15.06 -7.69 -10.95
N GLY A 71 14.51 -7.23 -9.81
CA GLY A 71 13.07 -7.15 -9.56
C GLY A 71 12.37 -6.13 -10.47
N HIS A 72 12.61 -6.21 -11.78
CA HIS A 72 12.11 -5.31 -12.83
C HIS A 72 11.82 -6.09 -14.12
N GLY A 73 11.06 -7.20 -13.99
CA GLY A 73 10.61 -8.01 -15.11
C GLY A 73 9.22 -7.64 -15.61
N GLY A 74 8.98 -6.37 -15.88
CA GLY A 74 7.75 -5.85 -16.49
C GLY A 74 8.06 -4.57 -17.25
N GLU A 75 8.33 -4.74 -18.55
CA GLU A 75 8.24 -3.76 -19.65
C GLU A 75 9.04 -2.43 -19.58
N ALA A 76 10.04 -2.32 -20.47
CA ALA A 76 10.59 -1.10 -21.04
C ALA A 76 10.46 0.22 -20.23
N GLY A 77 11.43 0.53 -19.36
CA GLY A 77 11.63 1.93 -18.94
C GLY A 77 12.21 2.25 -17.58
N LEU A 78 12.81 1.32 -16.82
CA LEU A 78 13.21 1.60 -15.43
C LEU A 78 14.60 1.07 -15.05
N ALA A 79 15.60 1.29 -15.90
CA ALA A 79 16.93 1.50 -15.34
C ALA A 79 16.88 2.88 -14.66
N LEU A 80 16.41 2.90 -13.40
CA LEU A 80 16.32 4.09 -12.55
C LEU A 80 17.61 4.87 -12.75
N THR A 81 17.52 5.98 -13.47
CA THR A 81 18.72 6.64 -13.95
C THR A 81 19.46 7.24 -12.77
N ARG A 82 20.76 7.50 -12.92
CA ARG A 82 21.52 8.22 -11.90
C ARG A 82 20.79 9.52 -11.50
N ASP A 83 20.14 10.16 -12.45
CA ASP A 83 19.39 11.40 -12.25
C ASP A 83 18.12 11.15 -11.42
N ASP A 84 17.36 10.08 -11.69
CA ASP A 84 16.20 9.69 -10.88
C ASP A 84 16.59 9.41 -9.43
N ILE A 85 17.73 8.75 -9.20
CA ILE A 85 18.27 8.52 -7.85
C ILE A 85 18.58 9.85 -7.16
N THR A 86 19.11 10.84 -7.88
CA THR A 86 19.36 12.18 -7.30
C THR A 86 18.08 12.93 -6.99
N LEU A 87 17.07 12.84 -7.86
CA LEU A 87 15.76 13.46 -7.65
C LEU A 87 15.05 12.86 -6.42
N LEU A 88 15.05 11.54 -6.28
CA LEU A 88 14.46 10.88 -5.11
C LEU A 88 15.17 11.28 -3.81
N ARG A 89 16.50 11.44 -3.84
CA ARG A 89 17.25 11.93 -2.67
C ARG A 89 16.86 13.35 -2.31
N GLN A 90 16.66 14.22 -3.31
CA GLN A 90 16.20 15.58 -3.08
C GLN A 90 14.78 15.59 -2.51
N GLU A 91 13.86 14.80 -3.08
CA GLU A 91 12.48 14.69 -2.58
C GLU A 91 12.44 14.22 -1.12
N VAL A 92 13.26 13.23 -0.76
CA VAL A 92 13.39 12.78 0.64
C VAL A 92 13.85 13.92 1.55
N GLN A 93 14.82 14.73 1.12
CA GLN A 93 15.28 15.89 1.90
C GLN A 93 14.18 16.96 2.04
N ASP A 94 13.47 17.26 0.97
CA ASP A 94 12.39 18.26 0.95
C ASP A 94 11.20 17.81 1.82
N LEU A 95 10.85 16.52 1.78
CA LEU A 95 9.83 15.92 2.64
C LEU A 95 10.24 15.95 4.11
N GLN A 96 11.51 15.67 4.42
CA GLN A 96 12.03 15.77 5.80
C GLN A 96 11.98 17.21 6.32
N ALA A 97 12.32 18.20 5.48
CA ALA A 97 12.20 19.62 5.83
C ALA A 97 10.73 20.00 6.08
N SER A 98 9.84 19.64 5.16
CA SER A 98 8.40 19.90 5.27
C SER A 98 7.80 19.28 6.53
N LEU A 99 8.17 18.04 6.86
CA LEU A 99 7.73 17.35 8.07
C LEU A 99 8.19 18.08 9.34
N LYS A 100 9.42 18.60 9.35
CA LYS A 100 9.95 19.34 10.50
C LYS A 100 9.20 20.66 10.71
N GLU A 101 8.91 21.38 9.63
CA GLU A 101 8.11 22.61 9.66
C GLU A 101 6.69 22.32 10.15
N GLU A 102 6.03 21.29 9.62
CA GLU A 102 4.67 20.92 10.03
C GLU A 102 4.60 20.56 11.52
N LYS A 103 5.60 19.83 12.03
CA LYS A 103 5.72 19.56 13.47
C LYS A 103 5.86 20.85 14.29
N TRP A 104 6.73 21.76 13.86
CA TRP A 104 6.92 23.04 14.52
C TRP A 104 5.63 23.88 14.54
N TYR A 105 4.92 23.96 13.40
CA TYR A 105 3.63 24.66 13.31
C TYR A 105 2.58 24.03 14.22
N SER A 106 2.54 22.70 14.30
CA SER A 106 1.62 21.98 15.18
C SER A 106 1.89 22.26 16.65
N GLU A 107 3.17 22.30 17.05
CA GLU A 107 3.57 22.66 18.42
C GLU A 107 3.21 24.11 18.75
N GLU A 108 3.44 25.04 17.83
CA GLU A 108 3.12 26.46 18.05
C GLU A 108 1.60 26.68 18.14
N LEU A 109 0.83 26.02 17.27
CA LEU A 109 -0.62 26.05 17.33
C LEU A 109 -1.15 25.47 18.65
N LYS A 110 -0.56 24.38 19.14
CA LYS A 110 -0.91 23.78 20.42
C LYS A 110 -0.71 24.76 21.57
N LYS A 111 0.41 25.51 21.62
CA LYS A 111 0.64 26.53 22.65
C LYS A 111 -0.41 27.62 22.63
N GLU A 112 -0.78 28.10 21.44
CA GLU A 112 -1.79 29.14 21.31
C GLU A 112 -3.17 28.63 21.76
N LEU A 113 -3.53 27.38 21.47
CA LEU A 113 -4.75 26.75 21.99
C LEU A 113 -4.75 26.64 23.52
N GLU A 114 -3.64 26.19 24.12
CA GLU A 114 -3.50 26.08 25.58
C GLU A 114 -3.65 27.45 26.26
N LYS A 115 -3.09 28.50 25.66
CA LYS A 115 -3.25 29.88 26.12
C LYS A 115 -4.71 30.34 26.14
N TYR A 116 -5.47 30.11 25.06
CA TYR A 116 -6.90 30.43 25.04
C TYR A 116 -7.71 29.58 26.03
N GLN A 117 -7.38 28.30 26.18
CA GLN A 117 -8.04 27.43 27.15
C GLN A 117 -7.75 27.84 28.60
N GLY A 118 -6.53 28.32 28.89
CA GLY A 118 -6.17 28.90 30.18
C GLY A 118 -6.92 30.18 30.49
N LEU A 119 -7.03 31.09 29.51
CA LEU A 119 -7.83 32.32 29.61
C LEU A 119 -9.31 32.00 29.88
N GLN A 120 -9.89 31.06 29.15
CA GLN A 120 -11.29 30.66 29.34
C GLN A 120 -11.57 30.06 30.73
N GLN A 121 -10.62 29.31 31.30
CA GLN A 121 -10.71 28.82 32.68
C GLN A 121 -10.55 29.95 33.70
N GLN A 122 -9.74 30.96 33.41
CA GLN A 122 -9.52 32.09 34.31
C GLN A 122 -10.71 33.07 34.36
N GLU A 123 -11.48 33.18 33.26
CA GLU A 123 -12.71 34.00 33.22
C GLU A 123 -13.94 33.31 33.85
N SER A 124 -13.87 31.99 34.10
CA SER A 124 -14.97 31.19 34.64
C SER A 124 -15.40 31.47 36.10
N PRO A 125 -14.61 32.06 37.02
CA PRO A 125 -15.07 32.37 38.38
C PRO A 125 -15.89 33.67 38.51
N TRP A 126 -15.86 34.56 37.52
CA TRP A 126 -16.42 35.92 37.64
C TRP A 126 -17.73 36.14 36.88
N THR A 127 -18.13 35.21 36.00
CA THR A 127 -19.38 35.30 35.24
C THR A 127 -20.61 34.80 36.01
N GLY A 128 -20.44 34.22 37.19
CA GLY A 128 -21.52 33.69 38.05
C GLY A 128 -21.94 34.55 39.24
N ARG A 129 -21.47 35.80 39.38
CA ARG A 129 -21.77 36.68 40.54
C ARG A 129 -22.41 38.03 40.16
N LEU A 130 -23.24 38.04 39.12
CA LEU A 130 -24.13 39.15 38.81
C LEU A 130 -25.54 38.61 38.57
N GLN A 131 -26.20 38.20 39.66
CA GLN A 131 -27.65 38.09 39.79
C GLN A 131 -28.03 38.34 41.24
#